data_AF-A0AAQ0MEQ6-F1
#
_entry.id   AF-A0AAQ0MEQ6-F1
#
_cell.length_a   1.000
_cell.length_b   1.000
_cell.length_c   1.000
_cell.angle_alpha   90.00
_cell.angle_beta   90.00
_cell.angle_gamma   90.00
#
_symmetry.space_group_name_H-M   'P 1'
#
loop_
_entity.id
_entity.type
_entity.pdbx_description
1 polymer ?
#
loop_
_entity_poly.entity_id
_entity_poly.type
_entity_poly.pdbx_seq_one_letter_code
_entity_poly.pdbx_strand_id
1 'polypeptide(L)'
;MLNIKKTLVASLVISTALTSNTYTGESGKDKDKPKNVIVLVGDGMGPEFNSAYRHYKDNPETSKIERTAFDSNLLGQMSTDPENTEEENITDSAAAGTAMATGEKTYNGAVSVDNNKKELESVLEYAKKNEKSTGLVVTSDLTDATPAAFGAHETNRDNKNEIAKDYYNEKING
;
A
#
# COMPACT_ATOMS: atom_id res chain seq x y z
N MET A 1 79.01 -24.38 -4.91
CA MET A 1 78.12 -23.87 -5.98
C MET A 1 76.75 -24.49 -5.76
N LEU A 2 75.77 -23.67 -5.36
CA LEU A 2 74.48 -24.10 -4.84
C LEU A 2 73.40 -23.93 -5.93
N ASN A 3 72.70 -25.01 -6.24
CA ASN A 3 71.63 -25.08 -7.27
C ASN A 3 70.37 -24.33 -6.82
N ILE A 4 69.92 -23.38 -7.65
CA ILE A 4 68.68 -22.62 -7.46
C ILE A 4 67.50 -23.40 -8.06
N LYS A 5 66.48 -23.61 -7.24
CA LYS A 5 65.20 -24.28 -7.56
C LYS A 5 64.42 -23.48 -8.62
N LYS A 6 63.95 -24.16 -9.69
CA LYS A 6 62.93 -23.64 -10.60
C LYS A 6 61.55 -23.98 -10.07
N THR A 7 60.77 -22.96 -9.72
CA THR A 7 59.36 -23.07 -9.32
C THR A 7 58.50 -23.22 -10.58
N LEU A 8 57.72 -24.30 -10.63
CA LEU A 8 56.75 -24.59 -11.68
C LEU A 8 55.49 -23.74 -11.42
N VAL A 9 55.13 -22.85 -12.34
CA VAL A 9 53.81 -22.19 -12.34
C VAL A 9 52.89 -23.03 -13.20
N ALA A 10 51.95 -23.73 -12.58
CA ALA A 10 50.88 -24.45 -13.27
C ALA A 10 49.74 -23.46 -13.56
N SER A 11 49.63 -23.03 -14.81
CA SER A 11 48.50 -22.25 -15.31
C SER A 11 47.31 -23.18 -15.51
N LEU A 12 46.35 -23.15 -14.57
CA LEU A 12 45.10 -23.89 -14.68
C LEU A 12 44.14 -23.10 -15.60
N VAL A 13 44.01 -23.54 -16.85
CA VAL A 13 42.98 -23.04 -17.78
C VAL A 13 41.66 -23.73 -17.41
N ILE A 14 40.81 -23.04 -16.64
CA ILE A 14 39.43 -23.47 -16.42
C ILE A 14 38.59 -22.92 -17.57
N SER A 15 38.27 -23.78 -18.54
CA SER A 15 37.23 -23.51 -19.53
C SER A 15 35.88 -23.56 -18.81
N THR A 16 35.31 -22.41 -18.50
CA THR A 16 33.91 -22.30 -18.09
C THR A 16 33.04 -22.30 -19.34
N ALA A 17 32.40 -23.44 -19.61
CA ALA A 17 31.29 -23.50 -20.54
C ALA A 17 30.15 -22.61 -19.99
N LEU A 18 29.93 -21.46 -20.62
CA LEU A 18 28.76 -20.63 -20.38
C LEU A 18 27.55 -21.36 -20.96
N THR A 19 26.89 -22.18 -20.14
CA THR A 19 25.53 -22.64 -20.42
C THR A 19 24.59 -21.46 -20.22
N SER A 20 24.20 -20.82 -21.31
CA SER A 20 23.07 -19.90 -21.33
C SER A 20 21.80 -20.72 -21.06
N ASN A 21 21.43 -20.83 -19.78
CA ASN A 21 20.05 -21.12 -19.40
C ASN A 21 19.22 -19.93 -19.88
N THR A 22 18.72 -20.06 -21.11
CA THR A 22 17.56 -19.29 -21.54
C THR A 22 16.42 -19.77 -20.67
N TYR A 23 16.11 -18.98 -19.64
CA TYR A 23 14.79 -19.00 -19.03
C TYR A 23 13.83 -18.59 -20.14
N THR A 24 13.38 -19.58 -20.91
CA THR A 24 12.10 -19.52 -21.58
C THR A 24 11.08 -19.50 -20.45
N GLY A 25 10.84 -18.30 -19.92
CA GLY A 25 9.63 -18.05 -19.18
C GLY A 25 8.51 -18.43 -20.14
N GLU A 26 7.92 -19.61 -19.94
CA GLU A 26 6.58 -19.87 -20.43
C GLU A 26 5.78 -18.63 -20.04
N SER A 27 5.31 -17.88 -21.03
CA SER A 27 4.32 -16.84 -20.80
C SER A 27 3.06 -17.57 -20.32
N GLY A 28 3.04 -17.85 -19.02
CA GLY A 28 1.89 -18.38 -18.33
C GLY A 28 0.73 -17.48 -18.68
N LYS A 29 -0.26 -18.08 -19.32
CA LYS A 29 -1.56 -17.53 -19.69
C LYS A 29 -1.92 -16.33 -18.81
N ASP A 30 -2.22 -15.21 -19.45
CA ASP A 30 -2.81 -13.99 -18.87
C ASP A 30 -3.77 -14.42 -17.75
N LYS A 31 -3.28 -14.41 -16.50
CA LYS A 31 -4.09 -14.77 -15.36
C LYS A 31 -5.10 -13.66 -15.28
N ASP A 32 -6.36 -14.02 -15.52
CA ASP A 32 -7.52 -13.14 -15.65
C ASP A 32 -7.37 -11.92 -14.73
N LYS A 33 -7.03 -10.76 -15.34
CA LYS A 33 -6.71 -9.54 -14.58
C LYS A 33 -7.92 -9.15 -13.74
N PRO A 34 -7.72 -8.67 -12.50
CA PRO A 34 -8.84 -8.32 -11.64
C PRO A 34 -9.68 -7.23 -12.31
N LYS A 35 -10.98 -7.50 -12.46
CA LYS A 35 -11.94 -6.57 -13.09
C LYS A 35 -12.37 -5.46 -12.14
N ASN A 36 -12.46 -5.79 -10.85
CA ASN A 36 -12.93 -4.94 -9.77
C ASN A 36 -11.95 -5.00 -8.59
N VAL A 37 -11.79 -3.87 -7.90
CA VAL A 37 -10.98 -3.75 -6.69
C VAL A 37 -11.87 -3.16 -5.60
N ILE A 38 -11.89 -3.79 -4.43
CA ILE A 38 -12.56 -3.27 -3.24
C ILE A 38 -11.49 -3.14 -2.16
N VAL A 39 -11.33 -1.93 -1.64
CA VAL A 39 -10.43 -1.64 -0.52
C VAL A 39 -11.28 -1.45 0.73
N LEU A 40 -10.98 -2.21 1.78
CA LEU A 40 -11.63 -2.07 3.09
C LEU A 40 -10.61 -1.53 4.08
N VAL A 41 -10.84 -0.33 4.60
CA VAL A 41 -9.99 0.31 5.59
C VAL A 41 -10.67 0.24 6.95
N GLY A 42 -10.05 -0.48 7.89
CA GLY A 42 -10.38 -0.37 9.31
C GLY A 42 -9.51 0.71 9.93
N ASP A 43 -10.04 1.93 10.11
CA ASP A 43 -9.28 3.05 10.69
C ASP A 43 -8.83 2.69 12.12
N GLY A 44 -7.53 2.81 12.38
CA GLY A 44 -6.89 2.38 13.63
C GLY A 44 -6.88 0.86 13.90
N MET A 45 -7.27 0.01 12.94
CA MET A 45 -7.41 -1.44 13.14
C MET A 45 -6.06 -2.19 13.03
N GLY A 46 -5.16 -1.95 13.99
CA GLY A 46 -3.92 -2.70 14.12
C GLY A 46 -4.12 -4.18 14.50
N PRO A 47 -3.05 -4.99 14.53
CA PRO A 47 -3.10 -6.42 14.84
C PRO A 47 -3.76 -6.77 16.19
N GLU A 48 -3.66 -5.86 17.16
CA GLU A 48 -4.26 -5.95 18.48
C GLU A 48 -5.79 -6.00 18.43
N PHE A 49 -6.44 -5.25 17.55
CA PHE A 49 -7.89 -5.28 17.39
C PHE A 49 -8.38 -6.62 16.84
N ASN A 50 -7.65 -7.19 15.87
CA ASN A 50 -7.95 -8.52 15.36
C ASN A 50 -7.80 -9.58 16.44
N SER A 51 -6.79 -9.47 17.30
CA SER A 51 -6.56 -10.40 18.41
C SER A 51 -7.64 -10.27 19.49
N ALA A 52 -7.98 -9.05 19.89
CA ALA A 52 -9.05 -8.77 20.84
C ALA A 52 -10.41 -9.28 20.34
N TYR A 53 -10.73 -9.04 19.07
CA TYR A 53 -11.97 -9.54 18.46
C TYR A 53 -12.02 -11.08 18.45
N ARG A 54 -10.88 -11.73 18.18
CA ARG A 54 -10.77 -13.20 18.19
C ARG A 54 -11.11 -13.76 19.58
N HIS A 55 -10.57 -13.15 20.65
CA HIS A 55 -10.91 -13.54 22.03
C HIS A 55 -12.35 -13.21 22.43
N TYR A 56 -12.90 -12.10 21.94
CA TYR A 56 -14.30 -11.75 22.22
C TYR A 56 -15.29 -12.74 21.60
N LYS A 57 -14.97 -13.30 20.43
CA LYS A 57 -15.81 -14.27 19.71
C LYS A 57 -15.55 -15.73 20.08
N ASP A 58 -14.50 -15.98 20.87
CA ASP A 58 -14.06 -17.31 21.27
C ASP A 58 -15.15 -18.04 22.06
N ASN A 59 -15.30 -19.34 21.81
CA ASN A 59 -16.12 -20.22 22.63
C ASN A 59 -15.26 -20.87 23.73
N PRO A 60 -15.47 -20.50 25.00
CA PRO A 60 -14.62 -20.99 26.10
C PRO A 60 -14.74 -22.51 26.35
N GLU A 61 -15.76 -23.17 25.79
CA GLU A 61 -15.95 -24.61 25.89
C GLU A 61 -15.06 -25.41 24.92
N THR A 62 -14.33 -24.73 24.03
CA THR A 62 -13.45 -25.38 23.06
C THR A 62 -11.97 -25.24 23.45
N SER A 63 -11.14 -26.16 22.97
CA SER A 63 -9.70 -26.16 23.25
C SER A 63 -8.88 -25.28 22.32
N LYS A 64 -9.51 -24.67 21.30
CA LYS A 64 -8.83 -23.87 20.28
C LYS A 64 -9.67 -22.65 19.97
N ILE A 65 -9.01 -21.50 19.94
CA ILE A 65 -9.65 -20.24 19.53
C ILE A 65 -10.19 -20.36 18.11
N GLU A 66 -11.46 -19.99 17.92
CA GLU A 66 -12.09 -20.00 16.60
C GLU A 66 -11.45 -18.99 15.63
N ARG A 67 -11.47 -19.35 14.35
CA ARG A 67 -11.00 -18.46 13.30
C ARG A 67 -12.04 -17.41 12.95
N THR A 68 -11.57 -16.21 12.61
CA THR A 68 -12.39 -15.12 12.08
C THR A 68 -12.24 -15.01 10.56
N ALA A 69 -13.12 -14.21 9.93
CA ALA A 69 -13.01 -13.87 8.52
C ALA A 69 -11.70 -13.14 8.16
N PHE A 70 -11.02 -12.52 9.13
CA PHE A 70 -9.75 -11.83 8.89
C PHE A 70 -8.56 -12.79 8.79
N ASP A 71 -8.66 -13.98 9.39
CA ASP A 71 -7.52 -14.90 9.52
C ASP A 71 -7.06 -15.51 8.20
N SER A 72 -7.93 -15.55 7.19
CA SER A 72 -7.58 -15.99 5.84
C SER A 72 -6.97 -14.87 4.98
N ASN A 73 -7.07 -13.62 5.43
CA ASN A 73 -6.74 -12.43 4.65
C ASN A 73 -5.44 -11.73 5.12
N LEU A 74 -4.77 -12.28 6.14
CA LEU A 74 -3.48 -11.77 6.59
C LEU A 74 -2.36 -12.28 5.68
N LEU A 75 -1.90 -11.43 4.76
CA LEU A 75 -0.87 -11.77 3.77
C LEU A 75 0.51 -11.14 4.05
N GLY A 76 0.56 -10.09 4.88
CA GLY A 76 1.79 -9.36 5.16
C GLY A 76 1.58 -8.21 6.14
N GLN A 77 2.62 -7.40 6.33
CA GLN A 77 2.62 -6.19 7.15
C GLN A 77 3.20 -5.04 6.33
N MET A 78 2.77 -3.81 6.61
CA MET A 78 3.18 -2.58 5.92
C MET A 78 3.54 -1.50 6.93
N SER A 79 4.58 -0.70 6.65
CA SER A 79 4.89 0.52 7.41
C SER A 79 3.93 1.63 7.00
N THR A 80 3.44 2.38 8.00
CA THR A 80 2.45 3.44 7.82
C THR A 80 3.01 4.82 8.11
N ASP A 81 4.30 4.93 8.38
CA ASP A 81 4.95 6.19 8.76
C ASP A 81 4.72 7.27 7.68
N PRO A 82 4.40 8.52 8.05
CA PRO A 82 4.22 9.61 7.10
C PRO A 82 5.58 10.00 6.47
N GLU A 83 5.55 10.90 5.49
CA GLU A 83 6.78 11.50 4.98
C GLU A 83 7.25 12.56 5.99
N ASN A 84 8.43 12.32 6.58
CA ASN A 84 8.99 13.09 7.69
C ASN A 84 9.08 14.60 7.37
N THR A 85 8.29 15.39 8.08
CA THR A 85 8.85 16.58 8.75
C THR A 85 9.54 16.06 10.02
N GLU A 86 10.70 16.59 10.43
CA GLU A 86 11.53 16.04 11.52
C GLU A 86 10.87 16.00 12.92
N GLU A 87 9.56 16.23 13.01
CA GLU A 87 8.80 16.53 14.22
C GLU A 87 7.82 15.40 14.60
N GLU A 88 7.30 14.62 13.65
CA GLU A 88 6.27 13.59 13.94
C GLU A 88 6.38 12.37 13.02
N ASN A 89 6.74 11.21 13.60
CA ASN A 89 6.88 9.94 12.90
C ASN A 89 5.65 9.03 13.04
N ILE A 90 4.59 9.49 13.70
CA ILE A 90 3.33 8.77 13.85
C ILE A 90 2.35 9.35 12.85
N THR A 91 1.82 8.49 11.97
CA THR A 91 0.91 8.92 10.90
C THR A 91 -0.44 9.32 11.44
N ASP A 92 -1.09 10.26 10.76
CA ASP A 92 -2.51 10.51 10.90
C ASP A 92 -3.31 9.82 9.77
N SER A 93 -4.63 9.77 9.90
CA SER A 93 -5.49 9.15 8.88
C SER A 93 -5.37 9.81 7.49
N ALA A 94 -4.98 11.10 7.40
CA ALA A 94 -4.86 11.81 6.14
C ALA A 94 -3.60 11.39 5.36
N ALA A 95 -2.42 11.37 6.01
CA ALA A 95 -1.20 10.92 5.38
C ALA A 95 -1.27 9.43 4.99
N ALA A 96 -1.78 8.58 5.90
CA ALA A 96 -1.98 7.15 5.61
C ALA A 96 -2.99 6.92 4.48
N GLY A 97 -4.12 7.63 4.50
CA GLY A 97 -5.13 7.60 3.44
C GLY A 97 -4.55 8.00 2.09
N THR A 98 -3.78 9.10 2.06
CA THR A 98 -3.12 9.60 0.85
C THR A 98 -2.16 8.58 0.29
N ALA A 99 -1.29 8.00 1.13
CA ALA A 99 -0.35 6.97 0.68
C ALA A 99 -1.05 5.74 0.10
N MET A 100 -2.19 5.33 0.67
CA MET A 100 -3.01 4.23 0.14
C MET A 100 -3.70 4.58 -1.18
N ALA A 101 -4.16 5.83 -1.32
CA ALA A 101 -4.94 6.27 -2.47
C ALA A 101 -4.08 6.62 -3.69
N THR A 102 -2.91 7.24 -3.48
CA THR A 102 -2.06 7.79 -4.55
C THR A 102 -0.79 6.98 -4.78
N GLY A 103 -0.37 6.19 -3.79
CA GLY A 103 0.91 5.49 -3.79
C GLY A 103 2.12 6.37 -3.42
N GLU A 104 1.88 7.61 -3.01
CA GLU A 104 2.94 8.55 -2.59
C GLU A 104 2.77 8.95 -1.12
N LYS A 105 3.89 8.95 -0.38
CA LYS A 105 3.91 9.44 1.00
C LYS A 105 3.84 10.98 1.03
N THR A 106 3.28 11.51 2.11
CA THR A 106 3.14 12.95 2.35
C THR A 106 3.12 13.25 3.85
N TYR A 107 3.02 14.52 4.22
CA TYR A 107 3.01 15.00 5.60
C TYR A 107 1.64 14.79 6.30
N ASN A 108 1.63 14.76 7.63
CA ASN A 108 0.40 14.62 8.42
C ASN A 108 -0.61 15.72 8.12
N GLY A 109 -1.88 15.33 7.97
CA GLY A 109 -2.98 16.23 7.63
C GLY A 109 -3.13 16.54 6.14
N ALA A 110 -2.20 16.12 5.27
CA ALA A 110 -2.36 16.27 3.82
C ALA A 110 -3.40 15.28 3.26
N VAL A 111 -4.25 15.77 2.36
CA VAL A 111 -5.27 14.99 1.64
C VAL A 111 -4.91 15.01 0.15
N SER A 112 -4.34 13.92 -0.36
CA SER A 112 -4.01 13.73 -1.79
C SER A 112 -3.19 14.85 -2.42
N VAL A 113 -2.26 15.40 -1.65
CA VAL A 113 -1.25 16.36 -2.12
C VAL A 113 0.14 15.91 -1.70
N ASP A 114 1.15 16.26 -2.50
CA ASP A 114 2.55 16.04 -2.18
C ASP A 114 3.06 17.05 -1.14
N ASN A 115 4.32 16.93 -0.73
CA ASN A 115 4.96 17.87 0.21
C ASN A 115 5.07 19.31 -0.33
N ASN A 116 4.95 19.51 -1.65
CA ASN A 116 4.90 20.82 -2.29
C ASN A 116 3.47 21.35 -2.44
N LYS A 117 2.48 20.67 -1.85
CA LYS A 117 1.05 20.99 -1.91
C LYS A 117 0.45 20.86 -3.30
N LYS A 118 1.06 20.04 -4.16
CA LYS A 118 0.57 19.74 -5.49
C LYS A 118 -0.34 18.52 -5.42
N GLU A 119 -1.46 18.57 -6.13
CA GLU A 119 -2.41 17.46 -6.26
C GLU A 119 -1.74 16.18 -6.79
N LEU A 120 -2.09 15.06 -6.17
CA LEU A 120 -1.69 13.72 -6.53
C LEU A 120 -2.92 12.94 -7.01
N GLU A 121 -2.82 12.28 -8.16
CA GLU A 121 -3.92 11.49 -8.70
C GLU A 121 -4.26 10.32 -7.77
N SER A 122 -5.52 10.23 -7.35
CA SER A 122 -6.00 9.10 -6.55
C SER A 122 -6.35 7.88 -7.41
N VAL A 123 -6.36 6.69 -6.81
CA VAL A 123 -6.78 5.46 -7.48
C VAL A 123 -8.23 5.51 -7.97
N LEU A 124 -9.11 6.30 -7.32
CA LEU A 124 -10.48 6.50 -7.80
C LEU A 124 -10.52 7.41 -9.03
N GLU A 125 -9.78 8.51 -9.06
CA GLU A 125 -9.64 9.33 -10.27
C GLU A 125 -9.06 8.52 -11.42
N TYR A 126 -8.00 7.75 -11.16
CA TYR A 126 -7.41 6.87 -12.16
C TYR A 126 -8.43 5.86 -12.69
N ALA A 127 -9.21 5.21 -11.82
CA ALA A 127 -10.27 4.29 -12.21
C ALA A 127 -11.34 4.98 -13.06
N LYS A 128 -11.76 6.19 -12.67
CA LYS A 128 -12.75 7.00 -13.39
C LYS A 128 -12.25 7.41 -14.79
N LYS A 129 -10.99 7.86 -14.90
CA LYS A 129 -10.34 8.17 -16.19
C LYS A 129 -10.28 6.95 -17.13
N ASN A 130 -10.30 5.75 -16.56
CA ASN A 130 -10.38 4.48 -17.29
C ASN A 130 -11.82 3.93 -17.39
N GLU A 131 -12.83 4.81 -17.31
CA GLU A 131 -14.26 4.49 -17.51
C GLU A 131 -14.81 3.42 -16.55
N LYS A 132 -14.19 3.26 -15.37
CA LYS A 132 -14.70 2.37 -14.32
C LYS A 132 -15.65 3.11 -13.39
N SER A 133 -16.63 2.39 -12.87
CA SER A 133 -17.46 2.89 -11.76
C SER A 133 -16.61 3.00 -10.49
N THR A 134 -16.82 4.09 -9.75
CA THR A 134 -16.14 4.38 -8.48
C THR A 134 -17.16 4.57 -7.35
N GLY A 135 -16.73 4.39 -6.11
CA GLY A 135 -17.60 4.58 -4.95
C GLY A 135 -16.81 4.68 -3.65
N LEU A 136 -17.31 5.52 -2.74
CA LEU A 136 -16.84 5.66 -1.37
C LEU A 136 -17.97 5.32 -0.41
N VAL A 137 -17.68 4.47 0.57
CA VAL A 137 -18.63 4.04 1.60
C VAL A 137 -17.94 4.21 2.94
N VAL A 138 -18.58 4.97 3.83
CA VAL A 138 -18.03 5.27 5.15
C VAL A 138 -19.08 5.17 6.24
N THR A 139 -18.61 4.94 7.45
CA THR A 139 -19.39 5.00 8.69
C THR A 139 -19.16 6.31 9.46
N SER A 140 -18.10 7.04 9.13
CA SER A 140 -17.78 8.40 9.60
C SER A 140 -18.39 9.47 8.69
N ASP A 141 -18.09 10.74 8.95
CA ASP A 141 -18.40 11.83 8.04
C ASP A 141 -17.65 11.65 6.70
N LEU A 142 -18.34 11.93 5.59
CA LEU A 142 -17.76 11.79 4.25
C LEU A 142 -16.52 12.67 4.03
N THR A 143 -16.47 13.82 4.71
CA THR A 143 -15.35 14.77 4.64
C THR A 143 -14.23 14.44 5.63
N ASP A 144 -14.32 13.32 6.35
CA ASP A 144 -13.20 12.88 7.19
C ASP A 144 -11.99 12.45 6.34
N ALA A 145 -10.81 12.39 6.95
CA ALA A 145 -9.55 12.28 6.21
C ALA A 145 -9.46 11.01 5.34
N THR A 146 -9.88 9.87 5.88
CA THR A 146 -9.78 8.57 5.20
C THR A 146 -10.56 8.53 3.88
N PRO A 147 -11.86 8.90 3.81
CA PRO A 147 -12.54 9.01 2.51
C PRO A 147 -12.03 10.18 1.66
N ALA A 148 -11.68 11.33 2.28
CA ALA A 148 -11.23 12.51 1.55
C ALA A 148 -9.98 12.22 0.71
N ALA A 149 -9.05 11.43 1.24
CA ALA A 149 -7.83 11.04 0.53
C ALA A 149 -8.09 10.24 -0.76
N PHE A 150 -9.30 9.75 -1.01
CA PHE A 150 -9.61 9.04 -2.26
C PHE A 150 -10.39 9.89 -3.27
N GLY A 151 -10.78 11.13 -2.95
CA GLY A 151 -11.62 11.91 -3.86
C GLY A 151 -11.65 13.42 -3.64
N ALA A 152 -10.69 13.97 -2.91
CA ALA A 152 -10.48 15.40 -2.69
C ALA A 152 -8.99 15.70 -2.60
N HIS A 153 -8.59 16.97 -2.76
CA HIS A 153 -7.20 17.39 -2.69
C HIS A 153 -7.05 18.64 -1.82
N GLU A 154 -6.58 18.46 -0.59
CA GLU A 154 -6.50 19.55 0.38
C GLU A 154 -5.20 19.51 1.18
N THR A 155 -4.65 20.69 1.44
CA THR A 155 -3.40 20.83 2.20
C THR A 155 -3.57 20.57 3.69
N ASN A 156 -4.82 20.52 4.17
CA ASN A 156 -5.17 20.24 5.54
C ASN A 156 -6.53 19.51 5.62
N ARG A 157 -6.56 18.36 6.30
CA ARG A 157 -7.75 17.53 6.55
C ARG A 157 -8.91 18.23 7.26
N ASP A 158 -8.65 19.36 7.91
CA ASP A 158 -9.66 20.17 8.59
C ASP A 158 -10.40 21.14 7.64
N ASN A 159 -9.97 21.24 6.38
CA ASN A 159 -10.67 22.00 5.33
C ASN A 159 -11.96 21.31 4.86
N LYS A 160 -12.81 20.87 5.80
CA LYS A 160 -14.01 20.05 5.56
C LYS A 160 -14.95 20.63 4.51
N ASN A 161 -15.08 21.96 4.47
CA ASN A 161 -15.92 22.65 3.49
C ASN A 161 -15.34 22.59 2.09
N GLU A 162 -14.02 22.70 1.94
CA GLU A 162 -13.37 22.60 0.63
C GLU A 162 -13.36 21.15 0.14
N ILE A 163 -13.08 20.18 1.03
CA ILE A 163 -13.24 18.74 0.75
C ILE A 163 -14.66 18.43 0.22
N ALA A 164 -15.69 19.02 0.82
CA ALA A 164 -17.07 18.85 0.33
C ALA A 164 -17.29 19.45 -1.07
N LYS A 165 -16.64 20.57 -1.39
CA LYS A 165 -16.70 21.18 -2.72
C LYS A 165 -15.94 20.33 -3.74
N ASP A 166 -14.80 19.77 -3.38
CA ASP A 166 -14.04 18.87 -4.24
C ASP A 166 -14.90 17.68 -4.65
N TYR A 167 -15.53 16.99 -3.69
CA TYR A 167 -16.46 15.90 -4.01
C TYR A 167 -17.58 16.32 -4.95
N TYR A 168 -18.12 17.52 -4.77
CA TYR A 168 -19.15 18.04 -5.66
C TYR A 168 -18.62 18.30 -7.07
N ASN A 169 -17.45 18.90 -7.19
CA ASN A 169 -16.82 19.24 -8.47
C ASN A 169 -16.37 17.98 -9.22
N GLU A 170 -15.76 17.03 -8.51
CA GLU A 170 -15.33 15.74 -9.05
C GLU A 170 -16.52 14.90 -9.52
N LYS A 171 -17.71 15.08 -8.94
CA LYS A 171 -18.94 14.43 -9.39
C LYS A 171 -19.41 14.91 -10.76
N ILE A 172 -19.13 16.15 -11.17
CA ILE A 172 -19.77 16.77 -12.36
C ILE A 172 -19.45 16.04 -13.69
N ASN A 173 -18.42 15.19 -13.72
CA ASN A 173 -18.10 14.34 -14.87
C ASN A 173 -18.50 12.85 -14.69
N GLY A 174 -19.55 12.54 -13.91
CA GLY A 174 -20.05 11.17 -13.68
C GLY A 174 -21.54 11.09 -13.43
#